data_AF-A0A5C9A571-F1
#
_entry.id   AF-A0A5C9A571-F1
#
_cell.length_a   1.000
_cell.length_b   1.000
_cell.length_c   1.000
_cell.angle_alpha   90.00
_cell.angle_beta   90.00
_cell.angle_gamma   90.00
#
_symmetry.space_group_name_H-M   'P 1'
#
loop_
_entity.id
_entity.type
_entity.pdbx_description
1 polymer ?
#
loop_
_entity_poly.entity_id
_entity_poly.type
_entity_poly.pdbx_seq_one_letter_code
_entity_poly.pdbx_strand_id
1 'polypeptide(L)'
;MAGVAGLSGLKPGQKHSGSFKPGYDPRRNSAPRYKDNKTLCELAREKTQVAFQTIIAVLEDPNASRKEKLIAADKVLDRGWGKALQGVLVAQESSNPGTMSTAELAAAAERLLAAPPDEEAIDAEFSEVRCDVDVANVEEMLLETADYGDSDVPV
;
A
#
# COMPACT_ATOMS: atom_id res chain seq x y z
N MET A 1 -19.90 -43.20 -30.13
CA MET A 1 -19.83 -42.07 -29.18
C MET A 1 -19.31 -42.59 -27.85
N ALA A 2 -17.99 -42.52 -27.61
CA ALA A 2 -17.40 -42.97 -26.35
C ALA A 2 -17.46 -41.81 -25.34
N GLY A 3 -18.18 -42.00 -24.24
CA GLY A 3 -18.30 -41.01 -23.17
C GLY A 3 -17.00 -40.88 -22.38
N VAL A 4 -16.50 -39.65 -22.24
CA VAL A 4 -15.36 -39.33 -21.37
C VAL A 4 -15.85 -39.43 -19.93
N ALA A 5 -15.51 -40.53 -19.25
CA ALA A 5 -15.76 -40.68 -17.83
C ALA A 5 -14.99 -39.58 -17.08
N GLY A 6 -15.74 -38.72 -16.38
CA GLY A 6 -15.18 -37.63 -15.58
C GLY A 6 -14.15 -38.18 -14.59
N LEU A 7 -12.97 -37.57 -14.56
CA LEU A 7 -11.91 -37.89 -13.62
C LEU A 7 -12.46 -37.67 -12.21
N SER A 8 -12.82 -38.74 -11.52
CA SER A 8 -13.17 -38.69 -10.10
C SER A 8 -11.98 -38.08 -9.36
N GLY A 9 -12.23 -37.01 -8.60
CA GLY A 9 -11.21 -36.38 -7.77
C GLY A 9 -10.52 -37.37 -6.83
N LEU A 10 -9.42 -36.93 -6.22
CA LEU A 10 -8.65 -37.73 -5.27
C LEU A 10 -9.57 -38.32 -4.19
N LYS A 11 -9.42 -39.62 -3.93
CA LYS A 11 -10.24 -40.31 -2.92
C LYS A 11 -9.97 -39.67 -1.54
N PRO A 12 -10.98 -39.59 -0.65
CA PRO A 12 -10.78 -39.11 0.72
C PRO A 12 -9.60 -39.86 1.39
N GLY A 13 -8.57 -39.11 1.82
CA GLY A 13 -7.36 -39.66 2.44
C GLY A 13 -6.20 -39.98 1.49
N GLN A 14 -6.39 -39.88 0.17
CA GLN A 14 -5.31 -40.08 -0.81
C GLN A 14 -4.38 -38.85 -0.83
N LYS A 15 -3.17 -39.02 -0.29
CA LYS A 15 -2.12 -38.00 -0.34
C LYS A 15 -1.55 -37.90 -1.76
N HIS A 16 -1.37 -36.68 -2.26
CA HIS A 16 -0.66 -36.40 -3.52
C HIS A 16 0.53 -35.46 -3.23
N SER A 17 1.44 -35.27 -4.18
CA SER A 17 2.67 -34.46 -3.99
C SER A 17 2.40 -32.99 -3.62
N GLY A 18 1.19 -32.49 -3.86
CA GLY A 18 0.73 -31.15 -3.45
C GLY A 18 -0.16 -31.14 -2.20
N SER A 19 -0.41 -32.31 -1.57
CA SER A 19 -1.22 -32.35 -0.35
C SER A 19 -0.43 -31.75 0.80
N PHE A 20 -1.03 -30.77 1.48
CA PHE A 20 -0.46 -30.18 2.68
C PHE A 20 -0.24 -31.26 3.72
N LYS A 21 0.94 -31.26 4.35
CA LYS A 21 1.22 -32.19 5.46
C LYS A 21 0.31 -31.84 6.63
N PRO A 22 -0.50 -32.78 7.15
CA PRO A 22 -1.24 -32.54 8.38
C PRO A 22 -0.24 -32.43 9.54
N GLY A 23 -0.29 -31.33 10.29
CA GLY A 23 0.60 -31.07 11.43
C GLY A 23 1.05 -29.61 11.54
N TYR A 24 1.91 -29.36 12.52
CA TYR A 24 2.53 -28.06 12.75
C TYR A 24 3.67 -27.84 11.74
N ASP A 25 3.44 -27.01 10.71
CA ASP A 25 4.54 -26.46 9.90
C ASP A 25 4.98 -25.14 10.53
N PRO A 26 6.21 -25.02 11.07
CA PRO A 26 6.70 -23.78 11.66
C PRO A 26 6.69 -22.60 10.68
N ARG A 27 6.64 -22.84 9.36
CA ARG A 27 6.51 -21.81 8.32
C ARG A 27 5.07 -21.31 8.11
N ARG A 28 4.06 -22.03 8.61
CA ARG A 28 2.65 -21.66 8.45
C ARG A 28 2.20 -20.62 9.49
N ASN A 29 2.87 -20.56 10.64
CA ASN A 29 2.53 -19.66 11.74
C ASN A 29 3.64 -18.66 12.08
N SER A 30 4.76 -18.66 11.34
CA SER A 30 5.74 -17.59 11.37
C SER A 30 5.48 -16.65 10.19
N ALA A 31 5.33 -15.36 10.47
CA ALA A 31 5.45 -14.36 9.42
C ALA A 31 6.79 -14.58 8.70
N PRO A 32 6.88 -14.36 7.37
CA PRO A 32 8.15 -14.49 6.66
C PRO A 32 9.18 -13.57 7.32
N ARG A 33 10.14 -14.17 8.03
CA ARG A 33 11.26 -13.48 8.65
C ARG A 33 12.44 -13.54 7.69
N TYR A 34 13.06 -12.40 7.47
CA TYR A 34 14.31 -12.33 6.71
C TYR A 34 15.48 -12.83 7.55
N LYS A 35 16.66 -12.99 6.93
CA LYS A 35 17.86 -13.59 7.55
C LYS A 35 18.22 -13.00 8.93
N ASP A 36 17.84 -11.75 9.18
CA ASP A 36 18.14 -11.01 10.40
C ASP A 36 17.00 -11.03 11.44
N ASN A 37 16.03 -11.94 11.31
CA ASN A 37 14.80 -12.02 12.11
C ASN A 37 13.87 -10.80 12.03
N LYS A 38 14.18 -9.82 11.19
CA LYS A 38 13.34 -8.64 10.95
C LYS A 38 12.12 -8.99 10.10
N THR A 39 11.02 -8.30 10.37
CA THR A 39 9.84 -8.32 9.50
C THR A 39 10.07 -7.47 8.25
N LEU A 40 9.32 -7.73 7.17
CA LEU A 40 9.35 -6.91 5.96
C LEU A 40 9.10 -5.42 6.28
N CYS A 41 8.17 -5.15 7.20
CA CYS A 41 7.82 -3.80 7.63
C CYS A 41 8.98 -3.08 8.31
N GLU A 42 9.74 -3.77 9.16
CA GLU A 42 10.93 -3.19 9.81
C GLU A 42 12.00 -2.83 8.80
N LEU A 43 12.28 -3.73 7.85
CA LEU A 43 13.23 -3.46 6.77
C LEU A 43 12.79 -2.28 5.89
N ALA A 44 11.49 -2.18 5.58
CA ALA A 44 10.94 -1.08 4.81
C ALA A 44 11.07 0.26 5.55
N ARG A 45 10.82 0.27 6.87
CA ARG A 45 11.00 1.47 7.73
C ARG A 45 12.45 1.94 7.74
N GLU A 46 13.40 1.02 7.93
CA GLU A 46 14.83 1.33 7.92
C GLU A 46 15.30 1.95 6.59
N LYS A 47 14.72 1.50 5.47
CA LYS A 47 15.06 2.02 4.13
C LYS A 47 14.26 3.25 3.72
N THR A 48 13.31 3.73 4.54
CA THR A 48 12.45 4.85 4.17
C THR A 48 13.25 6.15 4.01
N GLN A 49 14.23 6.40 4.88
CA GLN A 49 15.08 7.60 4.80
C GLN A 49 15.90 7.63 3.50
N VAL A 50 16.55 6.52 3.17
CA VAL A 50 17.32 6.38 1.92
C VAL A 50 16.40 6.52 0.70
N ALA A 51 15.23 5.88 0.73
CA ALA A 51 14.25 6.00 -0.35
C ALA A 51 13.81 7.46 -0.56
N PHE A 52 13.60 8.22 0.51
CA PHE A 52 13.23 9.63 0.40
C PHE A 52 14.37 10.48 -0.20
N GLN A 53 15.61 10.25 0.24
CA GLN A 53 16.78 10.91 -0.34
C GLN A 53 16.92 10.61 -1.84
N THR A 54 16.67 9.36 -2.27
CA THR A 54 16.73 9.02 -3.70
C THR A 54 15.66 9.75 -4.52
N ILE A 55 14.47 9.98 -3.97
CA ILE A 55 13.41 10.73 -4.65
C ILE A 55 13.84 12.19 -4.84
N ILE A 56 14.46 12.80 -3.82
CA ILE A 56 15.01 14.16 -3.91
C ILE A 56 16.13 14.21 -4.95
N ALA A 57 17.07 13.26 -4.91
CA ALA A 57 18.16 13.20 -5.87
C ALA A 57 17.67 13.11 -7.34
N VAL A 58 16.59 12.37 -7.60
CA VAL A 58 15.96 12.30 -8.94
C VAL A 58 15.34 13.63 -9.36
N LEU A 59 14.84 14.44 -8.43
CA LEU A 59 14.31 15.78 -8.73
C LEU A 59 15.43 16.76 -9.10
N GLU A 60 16.55 16.67 -8.39
CA GLU A 60 17.71 17.55 -8.56
C GLU A 60 18.58 17.17 -9.76
N ASP A 61 18.59 15.89 -10.18
CA ASP A 61 19.39 15.44 -11.31
C ASP A 61 18.95 16.11 -12.62
N PRO A 62 19.80 16.94 -13.27
CA PRO A 62 19.45 17.60 -14.52
C PRO A 62 19.23 16.61 -15.68
N ASN A 63 19.81 15.41 -15.61
CA ASN A 63 19.77 14.41 -16.67
C ASN A 63 18.57 13.45 -16.56
N ALA A 64 17.89 13.41 -15.41
CA ALA A 64 16.72 12.56 -15.23
C ALA A 64 15.59 12.93 -16.20
N SER A 65 14.85 11.92 -16.66
CA SER A 65 13.74 12.14 -17.59
C SER A 65 12.65 13.01 -16.96
N ARG A 66 12.02 13.89 -17.75
CA ARG A 66 10.90 14.72 -17.27
C ARG A 66 9.79 13.90 -16.61
N LYS A 67 9.56 12.67 -17.09
CA LYS A 67 8.57 11.75 -16.51
C LYS A 67 8.98 11.28 -15.12
N GLU A 68 10.25 10.95 -14.92
CA GLU A 68 10.78 10.49 -13.64
C GLU A 68 10.73 11.60 -12.59
N LYS A 69 11.07 12.83 -12.99
CA LYS A 69 10.92 14.03 -12.14
C LYS A 69 9.48 14.28 -11.74
N LEU A 70 8.53 14.16 -12.68
CA LEU A 70 7.11 14.34 -12.39
C LEU A 70 6.62 13.30 -11.37
N ILE A 71 7.00 12.03 -11.56
CA ILE A 71 6.64 10.96 -10.62
C ILE A 71 7.29 11.19 -9.25
N ALA A 72 8.57 11.60 -9.21
CA ALA A 72 9.25 11.91 -7.96
C ALA A 72 8.55 13.07 -7.22
N ALA A 73 8.19 14.14 -7.93
CA ALA A 73 7.48 15.29 -7.37
C ALA A 73 6.12 14.90 -6.78
N ASP A 74 5.33 14.15 -7.55
CA ASP A 74 4.04 13.62 -7.11
C ASP A 74 4.16 12.79 -5.82
N LYS A 75 5.21 11.97 -5.72
CA LYS A 75 5.46 11.12 -4.54
C LYS A 75 5.89 11.90 -3.29
N VAL A 76 6.50 13.07 -3.46
CA VAL A 76 6.82 14.00 -2.35
C VAL A 76 5.57 14.74 -1.90
N LEU A 77 4.79 15.27 -2.86
CA LEU A 77 3.55 16.01 -2.58
C LEU A 77 2.51 15.13 -1.87
N ASP A 78 2.32 13.89 -2.34
CA ASP A 78 1.45 12.87 -1.72
C ASP A 78 1.72 12.68 -0.23
N ARG A 79 2.98 12.89 0.22
CA ARG A 79 3.41 12.69 1.61
C ARG A 79 3.36 13.95 2.45
N GLY A 80 3.65 15.11 1.86
CA GLY A 80 3.65 16.40 2.57
C GLY A 80 2.23 16.95 2.77
N TRP A 81 1.38 16.82 1.76
CA TRP A 81 0.05 17.42 1.73
C TRP A 81 -1.08 16.38 1.75
N GLY A 82 -0.71 15.09 1.70
CA GLY A 82 -1.65 13.99 1.57
C GLY A 82 -2.12 13.77 0.14
N LYS A 83 -2.94 12.73 -0.05
CA LYS A 83 -3.59 12.43 -1.32
C LYS A 83 -4.97 13.07 -1.37
N ALA A 84 -5.41 13.45 -2.57
CA ALA A 84 -6.79 13.84 -2.79
C ALA A 84 -7.74 12.75 -2.26
N LEU A 85 -8.78 13.17 -1.52
CA LEU A 85 -9.79 12.28 -0.97
C LEU A 85 -10.45 11.50 -2.12
N GLN A 86 -10.20 10.20 -2.19
CA GLN A 86 -10.88 9.34 -3.13
C GLN A 86 -12.24 8.98 -2.56
N GLY A 87 -13.29 9.63 -3.05
CA GLY A 87 -14.66 9.26 -2.73
C GLY A 87 -14.93 7.83 -3.21
N VAL A 88 -15.12 6.90 -2.27
CA VAL A 88 -15.58 5.55 -2.60
C VAL A 88 -17.09 5.64 -2.78
N LEU A 89 -17.53 5.67 -4.05
CA LEU A 89 -18.92 5.45 -4.35
C LEU A 89 -19.23 3.97 -4.11
N VAL A 90 -19.76 3.65 -2.93
CA VAL A 90 -20.38 2.34 -2.69
C VAL A 90 -21.68 2.33 -3.46
N ALA A 91 -21.59 2.01 -4.75
CA ALA A 91 -22.77 1.61 -5.51
C ALA A 91 -23.24 0.31 -4.87
N GLN A 92 -24.31 0.39 -4.10
CA GLN A 92 -24.98 -0.79 -3.60
C GLN A 92 -25.53 -1.50 -4.86
N GLU A 93 -24.85 -2.56 -5.31
CA GLU A 93 -25.37 -3.50 -6.31
C GLU A 93 -26.55 -4.31 -5.71
N SER A 94 -27.51 -3.63 -5.08
CA SER A 94 -28.79 -4.22 -4.76
C SER A 94 -29.69 -4.04 -5.95
N SER A 95 -29.67 -5.06 -6.83
CA SER A 95 -30.65 -5.34 -7.86
C SER A 95 -30.81 -4.30 -8.98
N ASN A 96 -30.77 -4.80 -10.20
CA ASN A 96 -31.09 -4.04 -11.40
C ASN A 96 -32.50 -3.41 -11.22
N PRO A 97 -32.70 -2.09 -11.38
CA PRO A 97 -34.00 -1.46 -11.13
C PRO A 97 -35.11 -1.96 -12.08
N GLY A 98 -34.73 -2.63 -13.17
CA GLY A 98 -35.66 -3.27 -14.10
C GLY A 98 -36.25 -4.61 -13.61
N THR A 99 -35.71 -5.22 -12.56
CA THR A 99 -36.21 -6.50 -12.02
C THR A 99 -36.90 -6.38 -10.66
N MET A 100 -36.89 -5.19 -10.05
CA MET A 100 -37.55 -4.94 -8.78
C MET A 100 -39.06 -4.75 -8.97
N SER A 101 -39.83 -5.23 -8.01
CA SER A 101 -41.25 -4.89 -7.92
C SER A 101 -41.42 -3.39 -7.60
N THR A 102 -42.57 -2.81 -7.95
CA THR A 102 -42.88 -1.41 -7.66
C THR A 102 -42.82 -1.08 -6.17
N ALA A 103 -43.12 -2.06 -5.31
CA ALA A 103 -43.01 -1.93 -3.86
C ALA A 103 -41.55 -1.84 -3.38
N GLU A 104 -40.65 -2.63 -3.97
CA GLU A 104 -39.21 -2.58 -3.66
C GLU A 104 -38.58 -1.28 -4.16
N LEU A 105 -38.98 -0.79 -5.34
CA LEU A 105 -38.54 0.50 -5.86
C LEU A 105 -38.97 1.67 -4.97
N ALA A 106 -40.21 1.65 -4.47
CA ALA A 106 -40.70 2.67 -3.55
C ALA A 106 -39.91 2.68 -2.23
N ALA A 107 -39.64 1.50 -1.66
CA ALA A 107 -38.86 1.38 -0.43
C ALA A 107 -37.38 1.80 -0.60
N ALA A 108 -36.78 1.53 -1.78
CA ALA A 108 -35.42 1.96 -2.09
C ALA A 108 -35.34 3.49 -2.29
N ALA A 109 -36.33 4.08 -2.96
CA ALA A 109 -36.42 5.53 -3.13
C ALA A 109 -36.61 6.25 -1.79
N GLU A 110 -37.43 5.70 -0.90
CA GLU A 110 -37.63 6.24 0.44
C GLU A 110 -36.34 6.19 1.27
N ARG A 111 -35.55 5.11 1.19
CA ARG A 111 -34.24 5.05 1.87
C ARG A 111 -33.24 6.09 1.34
N LEU A 112 -33.21 6.32 0.04
CA LEU A 112 -32.35 7.34 -0.58
C LEU A 112 -32.76 8.75 -0.17
N LEU A 113 -34.07 9.00 0.02
CA LEU A 113 -34.58 10.30 0.45
C LEU A 113 -34.50 10.51 1.98
N ALA A 114 -34.54 9.43 2.76
CA ALA A 114 -34.56 9.46 4.22
C ALA A 114 -33.15 9.47 4.85
N ALA A 115 -32.09 9.34 4.06
CA ALA A 115 -30.74 9.58 4.55
C ALA A 115 -30.59 11.07 4.86
N PRO A 116 -30.47 11.49 6.14
CA PRO A 116 -30.04 12.84 6.41
C PRO A 116 -28.63 13.02 5.82
N PRO A 117 -28.33 14.14 5.15
CA PRO A 117 -26.95 14.49 4.95
C PRO A 117 -26.40 14.77 6.35
N ASP A 118 -25.63 13.83 6.89
CA ASP A 118 -24.74 14.11 8.02
C ASP A 118 -23.64 15.05 7.49
N GLU A 119 -24.03 16.30 7.19
CA GLU A 119 -23.13 17.44 7.05
C GLU A 119 -22.66 17.84 8.45
N GLU A 120 -22.01 16.91 9.15
CA GLU A 120 -21.01 17.32 10.11
C GLU A 120 -19.86 17.89 9.29
N ALA A 121 -19.94 19.20 9.04
CA ALA A 121 -18.80 19.99 8.64
C ALA A 121 -17.69 19.69 9.65
N ILE A 122 -16.74 18.85 9.24
CA ILE A 122 -15.51 18.67 9.98
C ILE A 122 -14.79 20.00 9.79
N ASP A 123 -14.96 20.91 10.76
CA ASP A 123 -14.10 22.06 10.94
C ASP A 123 -12.70 21.50 11.20
N ALA A 124 -11.99 21.22 10.10
CA ALA A 124 -10.61 20.82 10.12
C ALA A 124 -9.79 22.03 10.54
N GLU A 125 -9.71 22.26 11.85
CA GLU A 125 -8.64 23.06 12.41
C GLU A 125 -7.34 22.36 12.04
N PHE A 126 -6.67 22.91 11.03
CA PHE A 126 -5.36 22.50 10.57
C PHE A 126 -4.38 22.83 11.69
N SER A 127 -4.19 21.91 12.64
CA SER A 127 -3.15 22.08 13.65
C SER A 127 -1.82 22.08 12.90
N GLU A 128 -1.14 23.23 12.86
CA GLU A 128 0.26 23.29 12.45
C GLU A 128 1.06 22.40 13.41
N VAL A 129 1.22 21.13 13.07
CA VAL A 129 2.27 20.29 13.66
C VAL A 129 3.57 20.83 13.08
N ARG A 130 4.12 21.87 13.71
CA ARG A 130 5.52 22.22 13.55
C ARG A 130 6.30 20.99 14.01
N CYS A 131 6.80 20.23 13.05
CA CYS A 131 7.95 19.39 13.33
C CYS A 131 9.11 20.36 13.52
N ASP A 132 9.44 20.65 14.78
CA ASP A 132 10.71 21.27 15.15
C ASP A 132 11.81 20.26 14.83
N VAL A 133 12.11 20.09 13.54
CA VAL A 133 13.35 19.49 13.10
C VAL A 133 14.36 20.61 13.20
N ASP A 134 15.19 20.58 14.24
CA ASP A 134 16.35 21.44 14.37
C ASP A 134 17.27 21.21 13.16
N VAL A 135 17.09 22.03 12.12
CA VAL A 135 17.85 21.98 10.86
C VAL A 135 19.36 22.11 11.11
N ALA A 136 19.74 22.71 12.25
CA ALA A 136 21.12 22.84 12.70
C ALA A 136 21.83 21.50 12.96
N ASN A 137 21.11 20.42 13.30
CA ASN A 137 21.74 19.12 13.57
C ASN A 137 21.95 18.25 12.32
N VAL A 138 21.41 18.66 11.16
CA VAL A 138 21.56 17.90 9.90
C VAL A 138 22.92 18.19 9.24
N GLU A 139 23.45 19.41 9.39
CA GLU A 139 24.74 19.79 8.82
C GLU A 139 25.94 19.15 9.55
N GLU A 140 25.86 18.94 10.87
CA GLU A 140 26.96 18.33 11.61
C GLU A 140 27.11 16.83 11.31
N MET A 141 26.01 16.16 10.97
CA MET A 141 26.00 14.73 10.62
C MET A 141 26.47 14.44 9.19
N LEU A 142 26.51 15.46 8.31
CA LEU A 142 26.98 15.35 6.92
C LEU A 142 28.51 15.45 6.79
N LEU A 143 29.20 15.96 7.81
CA LEU A 143 30.66 16.12 7.80
C LEU A 143 31.43 14.88 8.27
N GLU A 144 30.79 13.94 8.97
CA GLU A 144 31.46 12.74 9.47
C GLU A 144 31.49 11.59 8.44
N THR A 145 30.59 11.57 7.46
CA THR A 145 30.58 10.51 6.41
C THR A 145 31.45 10.83 5.20
N ALA A 146 32.08 12.01 5.14
CA ALA A 146 32.88 12.44 4.00
C ALA A 146 34.32 11.86 3.98
N ASP A 147 34.74 11.13 5.01
CA ASP A 147 36.12 10.63 5.13
C ASP A 147 36.26 9.10 4.89
N TYR A 148 35.23 8.45 4.35
CA TYR A 148 35.29 7.01 4.03
C TYR A 148 35.76 6.75 2.59
N GLY A 149 37.08 6.88 2.40
CA GLY A 149 37.86 5.87 1.68
C GLY A 149 37.88 5.93 0.14
N ASP A 150 38.60 6.92 -0.39
CA ASP A 150 39.37 6.78 -1.62
C ASP A 150 40.54 5.80 -1.37
N SER A 151 40.35 4.50 -1.62
CA SER A 151 41.46 3.57 -1.86
C SER A 151 40.99 2.25 -2.50
N ASP A 152 41.55 1.98 -3.68
CA ASP A 152 41.77 0.67 -4.31
C ASP A 152 40.60 -0.03 -5.01
N VAL A 153 40.37 0.35 -6.27
CA VAL A 153 39.85 -0.55 -7.31
C VAL A 153 41.01 -0.96 -8.23
N PRO A 154 41.45 -2.24 -8.23
CA PRO A 154 42.47 -2.68 -9.18
C PRO A 154 41.90 -2.79 -10.60
N VAL A 155 42.72 -2.36 -11.56
CA VAL A 155 42.48 -2.31 -13.03
C VAL A 155 42.23 -3.70 -13.62
#